data_AF-A0A954ZNF2-F1
#
_entry.id   AF-A0A954ZNF2-F1
#
_cell.length_a   1.000
_cell.length_b   1.000
_cell.length_c   1.000
_cell.angle_alpha   90.00
_cell.angle_beta   90.00
_cell.angle_gamma   90.00
#
_symmetry.space_group_name_H-M   'P 1'
#
loop_
_entity.id
_entity.type
_entity.pdbx_description
1 polymer ?
#
loop_
_entity_poly.entity_id
_entity_poly.type
_entity_poly.pdbx_seq_one_letter_code
_entity_poly.pdbx_strand_id
1 'polypeptide(L)'
;MSNEVASEGMTTISVRSRQAAEMAEQLADLYCSDRLQPPIVLVGYSQGVETCVQMAETLQSREVEVDALILMEGGKRFNTIPSNVRYCFNLYTSNPATDWLPLLRGLPVDGNPATTHIVNRDARHTGPAPLSRQYHLGLGWSNQARRILLDEIRMAYYPAN
;
A
#
# COMPACT_ATOMS: atom_id res chain seq x y z
N MET A 1 8.66 -10.75 -0.55
CA MET A 1 7.19 -10.64 -0.63
C MET A 1 6.66 -11.15 -1.96
N SER A 2 7.10 -10.64 -3.12
CA SER A 2 6.61 -11.09 -4.45
C SER A 2 6.57 -12.62 -4.61
N ASN A 3 7.66 -13.34 -4.32
CA ASN A 3 7.70 -14.80 -4.48
C ASN A 3 6.74 -15.55 -3.54
N GLU A 4 6.49 -15.02 -2.34
CA GLU A 4 5.56 -15.65 -1.39
C GLU A 4 4.12 -15.46 -1.84
N VAL A 5 3.77 -14.24 -2.23
CA VAL A 5 2.47 -13.91 -2.80
C VAL A 5 2.21 -14.74 -4.06
N ALA A 6 3.21 -14.87 -4.94
CA ALA A 6 3.13 -15.71 -6.13
C ALA A 6 2.98 -17.21 -5.81
N SER A 7 3.61 -17.70 -4.73
CA SER A 7 3.46 -19.10 -4.30
C SER A 7 2.05 -19.43 -3.80
N GLU A 8 1.23 -18.42 -3.51
CA GLU A 8 -0.17 -18.55 -3.10
C GLU A 8 -1.14 -18.42 -4.30
N GLY A 9 -0.63 -18.45 -5.54
CA GLY A 9 -1.42 -18.41 -6.76
C GLY A 9 -1.76 -17.00 -7.27
N MET A 10 -1.26 -15.95 -6.63
CA MET A 10 -1.52 -14.56 -7.02
C MET A 10 -0.52 -14.11 -8.09
N THR A 11 -1.01 -13.41 -9.12
CA THR A 11 -0.13 -12.79 -10.13
C THR A 11 0.54 -11.55 -9.54
N THR A 12 1.88 -11.51 -9.53
CA THR A 12 2.65 -10.36 -9.02
C THR A 12 3.41 -9.64 -10.12
N ILE A 13 3.32 -8.31 -10.13
CA ILE A 13 4.10 -7.44 -11.04
C ILE A 13 4.91 -6.47 -10.19
N SER A 14 6.21 -6.40 -10.43
CA SER A 14 7.08 -5.38 -9.80
C SER A 14 7.16 -4.15 -10.69
N VAL A 15 6.70 -3.01 -10.18
CA VAL A 15 6.64 -1.75 -10.92
C VAL A 15 7.69 -0.79 -10.39
N ARG A 16 8.49 -0.21 -11.29
CA ARG A 16 9.39 0.91 -10.95
C ARG A 16 8.65 2.22 -11.12
N SER A 17 8.96 3.25 -10.32
CA SER A 17 8.26 4.55 -10.37
C SER A 17 8.22 5.16 -11.77
N ARG A 18 9.29 5.01 -12.57
CA ARG A 18 9.33 5.50 -13.98
C ARG A 18 8.34 4.80 -14.93
N GLN A 19 7.79 3.65 -14.53
CA GLN A 19 6.86 2.82 -15.30
C GLN A 19 5.43 2.90 -14.75
N ALA A 20 5.22 3.65 -13.66
CA ALA A 20 3.97 3.61 -12.89
C ALA A 20 2.75 4.01 -13.73
N ALA A 21 2.84 5.16 -14.41
CA ALA A 21 1.75 5.67 -15.24
C ALA A 21 1.42 4.71 -16.39
N GLU A 22 2.44 4.27 -17.15
CA GLU A 22 2.25 3.34 -18.26
C GLU A 22 1.66 2.00 -17.79
N MET A 23 2.14 1.46 -16.67
CA MET A 23 1.60 0.23 -16.10
C MET A 23 0.17 0.40 -15.62
N ALA A 24 -0.18 1.53 -15.00
CA ALA A 24 -1.56 1.80 -14.58
C ALA A 24 -2.52 1.87 -15.79
N GLU A 25 -2.11 2.52 -16.88
CA GLU A 25 -2.89 2.52 -18.13
C GLU A 25 -3.07 1.10 -18.69
N GLN A 26 -2.00 0.29 -18.70
CA GLN A 26 -2.08 -1.10 -19.15
C GLN A 26 -3.00 -1.95 -18.27
N LEU A 27 -2.94 -1.78 -16.94
CA LEU A 27 -3.84 -2.46 -16.01
C LEU A 27 -5.29 -2.04 -16.24
N ALA A 28 -5.54 -0.74 -16.47
CA ALA A 28 -6.87 -0.25 -16.80
C ALA A 28 -7.39 -0.86 -18.11
N ASP A 29 -6.57 -0.91 -19.15
CA ASP A 29 -6.94 -1.52 -20.43
C ASP A 29 -7.26 -3.02 -20.30
N LEU A 30 -6.50 -3.74 -19.46
CA LEU A 30 -6.77 -5.16 -19.18
C LEU A 30 -8.06 -5.33 -18.38
N TYR A 31 -8.30 -4.48 -17.39
CA TYR A 31 -9.52 -4.50 -16.57
C TYR A 31 -10.76 -4.21 -17.42
N CYS A 32 -10.74 -3.11 -18.18
CA CYS A 32 -11.85 -2.71 -19.07
C CYS A 32 -12.10 -3.71 -20.22
N SER A 33 -11.16 -4.61 -20.51
CA SER A 33 -11.32 -5.67 -21.52
C SER A 33 -11.60 -7.05 -20.91
N ASP A 34 -11.93 -7.12 -19.62
CA ASP A 34 -12.19 -8.34 -18.85
C ASP A 34 -11.01 -9.35 -18.82
N ARG A 35 -9.81 -8.90 -19.22
CA ARG A 35 -8.56 -9.70 -19.22
C ARG A 35 -7.81 -9.62 -17.90
N LEU A 36 -8.20 -8.70 -17.02
CA LEU A 36 -7.77 -8.63 -15.63
C LEU A 36 -9.02 -8.62 -14.77
N GLN A 37 -9.17 -9.65 -13.94
CA GLN A 37 -10.27 -9.74 -12.99
C GLN A 37 -9.81 -9.20 -11.63
N PRO A 38 -10.71 -8.59 -10.84
CA PRO A 38 -10.41 -8.21 -9.47
C PRO A 38 -10.05 -9.46 -8.63
N PRO A 39 -9.30 -9.29 -7.52
CA PRO A 39 -8.96 -8.00 -6.93
C PRO A 39 -7.65 -7.37 -7.45
N ILE A 40 -7.63 -6.04 -7.58
CA ILE A 40 -6.42 -5.24 -7.84
C ILE A 40 -5.85 -4.77 -6.49
N VAL A 41 -4.66 -5.26 -6.15
CA VAL A 41 -3.96 -4.92 -4.90
C VAL A 41 -2.64 -4.21 -5.22
N LEU A 42 -2.49 -2.97 -4.74
CA LEU A 42 -1.26 -2.19 -4.89
C LEU A 42 -0.49 -2.18 -3.58
N VAL A 43 0.82 -2.49 -3.63
CA VAL A 43 1.66 -2.56 -2.44
C VAL A 43 2.88 -1.64 -2.58
N GLY A 44 2.97 -0.64 -1.73
CA GLY A 44 3.99 0.41 -1.78
C GLY A 44 4.85 0.46 -0.52
N TYR A 45 6.17 0.58 -0.69
CA TYR A 45 7.10 0.85 0.41
C TYR A 45 7.92 2.10 0.13
N SER A 46 8.04 3.01 1.10
CA SER A 46 8.82 4.25 0.97
C SER A 46 8.37 5.05 -0.27
N GLN A 47 9.25 5.31 -1.24
CA GLN A 47 8.89 5.93 -2.54
C GLN A 47 7.85 5.12 -3.34
N GLY A 48 7.75 3.82 -3.09
CA GLY A 48 6.72 2.95 -3.65
C GLY A 48 5.31 3.34 -3.19
N VAL A 49 5.14 3.98 -2.03
CA VAL A 49 3.84 4.51 -1.59
C VAL A 49 3.35 5.58 -2.56
N GLU A 50 4.21 6.54 -2.88
CA GLU A 50 3.90 7.59 -3.86
C GLU A 50 3.56 7.00 -5.23
N THR A 51 4.31 5.97 -5.61
CA THR A 51 4.10 5.24 -6.86
C THR A 51 2.72 4.58 -6.89
N CYS A 52 2.32 3.89 -5.81
CA CYS A 52 1.02 3.23 -5.75
C CYS A 52 -0.16 4.20 -5.70
N VAL A 53 -0.02 5.34 -4.99
CA VAL A 53 -1.06 6.39 -4.99
C VAL A 53 -1.24 6.96 -6.39
N GLN A 54 -0.16 7.29 -7.10
CA GLN A 54 -0.23 7.76 -8.48
C GLN A 54 -0.89 6.74 -9.41
N MET A 55 -0.56 5.45 -9.27
CA MET A 55 -1.23 4.40 -10.03
C MET A 55 -2.73 4.32 -9.72
N ALA A 56 -3.12 4.45 -8.44
CA ALA A 56 -4.52 4.46 -8.04
C ALA A 56 -5.28 5.68 -8.61
N GLU A 57 -4.66 6.86 -8.65
CA GLU A 57 -5.22 8.06 -9.30
C GLU A 57 -5.42 7.85 -10.81
N THR A 58 -4.46 7.25 -11.50
CA THR A 58 -4.60 6.89 -12.92
C THR A 58 -5.75 5.90 -13.12
N LEU A 59 -5.82 4.84 -12.31
CA LEU A 59 -6.92 3.87 -12.34
C LEU A 59 -8.28 4.53 -12.06
N GLN A 60 -8.34 5.51 -11.14
CA GLN A 60 -9.55 6.26 -10.84
C GLN A 60 -10.03 7.05 -12.07
N SER A 61 -9.12 7.69 -12.80
CA SER A 61 -9.47 8.42 -14.02
C SER A 61 -10.02 7.54 -15.14
N ARG A 62 -9.79 6.23 -15.02
CA ARG A 62 -10.28 5.18 -15.92
C ARG A 62 -11.47 4.39 -15.34
N GLU A 63 -12.05 4.87 -14.23
CA GLU A 63 -13.17 4.22 -13.53
C GLU A 63 -12.87 2.77 -13.07
N VAL A 64 -11.60 2.47 -12.79
CA VAL A 64 -11.16 1.16 -12.31
C VAL A 64 -11.03 1.17 -10.79
N GLU A 65 -11.68 0.23 -10.13
CA GLU A 65 -11.59 0.05 -8.68
C GLU A 65 -10.25 -0.58 -8.27
N VAL A 66 -9.73 -0.14 -7.12
CA VAL A 66 -8.60 -0.77 -6.44
C VAL A 66 -9.12 -1.36 -5.14
N ASP A 67 -9.10 -2.68 -5.03
CA ASP A 67 -9.62 -3.38 -3.86
C ASP A 67 -8.82 -3.07 -2.60
N ALA A 68 -7.49 -3.04 -2.72
CA ALA A 68 -6.62 -2.70 -1.61
C ALA A 68 -5.38 -1.90 -2.01
N LEU A 69 -5.08 -0.89 -1.20
CA LEU A 69 -3.84 -0.13 -1.21
C LEU A 69 -3.09 -0.37 0.10
N ILE A 70 -1.96 -1.07 0.02
CA ILE A 70 -1.18 -1.50 1.17
C ILE A 70 0.12 -0.72 1.19
N LEU A 71 0.24 0.19 2.14
CA LEU A 71 1.30 1.17 2.23
C LEU A 71 2.19 0.88 3.43
N MET A 72 3.49 1.05 3.24
CA MET A 72 4.46 1.00 4.32
C MET A 72 5.41 2.18 4.22
N GLU A 73 5.52 2.94 5.31
CA GLU A 73 6.52 4.01 5.45
C GLU A 73 6.44 5.10 4.37
N GLY A 74 5.22 5.56 4.06
CA GLY A 74 4.99 6.66 3.12
C GLY A 74 5.43 8.03 3.64
N GLY A 75 5.82 8.92 2.72
CA GLY A 75 6.17 10.30 3.02
C GLY A 75 4.96 11.26 2.97
N LYS A 76 5.18 12.53 3.34
CA LYS A 76 4.12 13.57 3.46
C LYS A 76 3.39 13.91 2.16
N ARG A 77 3.98 13.60 1.00
CA ARG A 77 3.51 14.14 -0.29
C ARG A 77 2.14 13.59 -0.72
N PHE A 78 1.71 12.45 -0.18
CA PHE A 78 0.48 11.77 -0.61
C PHE A 78 -0.29 11.20 0.60
N ASN A 79 -0.91 12.10 1.36
CA ASN A 79 -1.70 11.74 2.54
C ASN A 79 -3.19 11.56 2.24
N THR A 80 -3.65 11.72 0.99
CA THR A 80 -5.06 11.53 0.64
C THR A 80 -5.19 10.37 -0.34
N ILE A 81 -5.95 9.35 0.05
CA ILE A 81 -6.19 8.15 -0.74
C ILE A 81 -7.31 8.40 -1.76
N PRO A 82 -7.14 8.02 -3.04
CA PRO A 82 -8.17 8.11 -4.07
C PRO A 82 -9.46 7.35 -3.71
N SER A 83 -10.62 7.86 -4.13
CA SER A 83 -11.92 7.30 -3.76
C SER A 83 -12.28 5.98 -4.46
N ASN A 84 -11.56 5.61 -5.53
CA ASN A 84 -11.68 4.27 -6.14
C ASN A 84 -10.98 3.18 -5.32
N VAL A 85 -10.29 3.53 -4.23
CA VAL A 85 -9.66 2.56 -3.33
C VAL A 85 -10.70 2.13 -2.29
N ARG A 86 -11.04 0.85 -2.23
CA ARG A 86 -12.00 0.31 -1.26
C ARG A 86 -11.41 0.15 0.13
N TYR A 87 -10.19 -0.38 0.20
CA TYR A 87 -9.45 -0.60 1.45
C TYR A 87 -8.05 0.00 1.38
N CYS A 88 -7.63 0.72 2.42
CA CYS A 88 -6.26 1.19 2.55
C CYS A 88 -5.68 0.79 3.90
N PHE A 89 -4.60 0.01 3.89
CA PHE A 89 -3.80 -0.29 5.06
C PHE A 89 -2.49 0.49 5.01
N ASN A 90 -2.22 1.31 6.01
CA ASN A 90 -0.98 2.09 6.10
C ASN A 90 -0.21 1.74 7.37
N LEU A 91 0.91 1.04 7.21
CA LEU A 91 1.85 0.75 8.29
C LEU A 91 2.96 1.80 8.29
N TYR A 92 3.11 2.53 9.39
CA TYR A 92 4.09 3.61 9.46
C TYR A 92 4.70 3.68 10.85
N THR A 93 5.91 4.23 10.94
CA THR A 93 6.58 4.55 12.19
C THR A 93 6.49 6.06 12.37
N SER A 94 5.69 6.53 13.34
CA SER A 94 5.75 7.94 13.73
C SER A 94 7.15 8.24 14.25
N ASN A 95 7.74 9.40 13.96
CA ASN A 95 9.05 9.78 14.51
C ASN A 95 8.89 10.64 15.77
N PRO A 96 9.85 10.64 16.73
CA PRO A 96 9.81 11.57 17.85
C PRO A 96 10.15 12.97 17.32
N ALA A 97 9.81 14.02 18.08
CA ALA A 97 10.16 15.41 17.75
C ALA A 97 11.67 15.64 17.54
N THR A 98 12.51 14.68 17.92
CA THR A 98 13.98 14.71 17.90
C THR A 98 14.63 14.19 16.61
N ASP A 99 13.88 13.82 15.56
CA ASP A 99 14.48 13.35 14.31
C ASP A 99 14.84 14.51 13.36
N TRP A 100 16.12 14.59 13.01
CA TRP A 100 16.75 15.67 12.24
C TRP A 100 16.46 15.57 10.72
N LEU A 101 15.86 14.45 10.26
CA LEU A 101 15.50 14.19 8.87
C LEU A 101 13.99 14.00 8.73
N PRO A 102 13.21 15.07 8.46
CA PRO A 102 11.76 15.04 8.33
C PRO A 102 11.23 14.17 7.18
N LEU A 103 12.09 13.85 6.22
CA LEU A 103 11.77 13.08 5.01
C LEU A 103 11.57 11.58 5.26
N LEU A 104 12.00 11.05 6.41
CA LEU A 104 11.86 9.63 6.79
C LEU A 104 10.78 9.42 7.86
N ARG A 105 9.83 10.36 7.98
CA ARG A 105 8.71 10.27 8.90
C ARG A 105 7.57 9.51 8.23
N GLY A 106 7.22 8.36 8.78
CA GLY A 106 5.95 7.72 8.46
C GLY A 106 4.79 8.58 8.95
N LEU A 107 3.77 8.78 8.12
CA LEU A 107 2.59 9.58 8.45
C LEU A 107 1.31 8.78 8.22
N PRO A 108 0.25 9.04 9.01
CA PRO A 108 -1.07 8.52 8.68
C PRO A 108 -1.56 9.10 7.34
N VAL A 109 -2.36 8.31 6.64
CA VAL A 109 -3.09 8.73 5.44
C VAL A 109 -4.56 8.98 5.78
N ASP A 110 -5.23 9.73 4.92
CA ASP A 110 -6.62 10.15 5.02
C ASP A 110 -7.32 9.87 3.69
N GLY A 111 -8.64 9.97 3.63
CA GLY A 111 -9.44 9.73 2.42
C GLY A 111 -10.92 9.86 2.71
N ASN A 112 -11.76 9.59 1.72
CA ASN A 112 -13.20 9.72 1.91
C ASN A 112 -13.78 8.49 2.64
N PRO A 113 -14.29 8.63 3.89
CA PRO A 113 -14.80 7.49 4.65
C PRO A 113 -16.07 6.87 4.06
N ALA A 114 -16.75 7.56 3.13
CA ALA A 114 -17.92 7.01 2.44
C ALA A 114 -17.54 5.99 1.35
N THR A 115 -16.30 6.02 0.86
CA THR A 115 -15.83 5.16 -0.25
C THR A 115 -14.66 4.26 0.15
N THR A 116 -13.89 4.65 1.17
CA THR A 116 -12.62 4.00 1.50
C THR A 116 -12.56 3.67 2.99
N HIS A 117 -12.31 2.40 3.30
CA HIS A 117 -11.97 1.97 4.66
C HIS A 117 -10.46 2.11 4.88
N ILE A 118 -10.05 3.02 5.78
CA ILE A 118 -8.63 3.31 6.06
C ILE A 118 -8.22 2.79 7.43
N VAL A 119 -7.14 2.02 7.47
CA VAL A 119 -6.49 1.53 8.69
C VAL A 119 -5.07 2.09 8.75
N ASN A 120 -4.85 3.03 9.67
CA ASN A 120 -3.54 3.57 10.00
C ASN A 120 -2.95 2.81 11.19
N ARG A 121 -1.86 2.09 10.98
CA ARG A 121 -1.17 1.32 12.02
C ARG A 121 0.20 1.93 12.32
N ASP A 122 0.34 2.55 13.49
CA ASP A 122 1.62 3.03 13.98
C ASP A 122 2.44 1.89 14.61
N ALA A 123 3.54 1.52 13.95
CA ALA A 123 4.44 0.44 14.35
C ALA A 123 5.08 0.65 15.73
N ARG A 124 5.13 1.88 16.25
CA ARG A 124 5.61 2.15 17.63
C ARG A 124 4.61 1.81 18.71
N HIS A 125 3.32 1.92 18.39
CA HIS A 125 2.24 1.90 19.38
C HIS A 125 1.34 0.68 19.26
N THR A 126 1.50 -0.14 18.22
CA THR A 126 0.64 -1.30 17.97
C THR A 126 1.44 -2.61 17.81
N GLY A 127 1.04 -3.67 18.53
CA GLY A 127 1.61 -5.02 18.44
C GLY A 127 2.14 -5.60 19.77
N PRO A 128 2.36 -6.94 19.85
CA PRO A 128 2.75 -7.65 21.08
C PRO A 128 4.20 -7.38 21.53
N ALA A 129 5.02 -6.83 20.65
CA ALA A 129 6.27 -6.16 20.96
C ALA A 129 6.34 -4.92 20.06
N PRO A 130 6.60 -3.72 20.60
CA PRO A 130 6.74 -2.54 19.77
C PRO A 130 7.81 -2.80 18.70
N LEU A 131 7.52 -2.50 17.44
CA LEU A 131 8.56 -2.36 16.40
C LEU A 131 9.40 -1.08 16.65
N SER A 132 9.29 -0.48 17.84
CA SER A 132 9.73 0.86 18.24
C SER A 132 11.23 1.12 18.14
N ARG A 133 12.05 0.11 17.87
CA ARG A 133 13.48 0.26 17.57
C ARG A 133 13.81 0.26 16.09
N GLN A 134 12.82 0.06 15.22
CA GLN A 134 13.00 0.09 13.78
C GLN A 134 12.73 1.50 13.27
N TYR A 135 13.74 2.08 12.63
CA TYR A 135 13.61 3.27 11.81
C TYR A 135 13.11 2.86 10.41
N HIS A 136 12.79 3.84 9.56
CA HIS A 136 12.27 3.66 8.19
C HIS A 136 12.79 2.42 7.42
N LEU A 137 14.11 2.20 7.40
CA LEU A 137 14.75 1.07 6.71
C LEU A 137 14.58 -0.27 7.46
N GLY A 138 14.60 -0.23 8.80
CA GLY A 138 14.46 -1.41 9.65
C GLY A 138 13.09 -2.07 9.51
N LEU A 139 12.04 -1.28 9.25
CA LEU A 139 10.70 -1.81 9.03
C LEU A 139 10.62 -2.64 7.73
N GLY A 140 11.32 -2.21 6.69
CA GLY A 140 11.43 -2.95 5.42
C GLY A 140 12.09 -4.34 5.55
N TRP A 141 12.93 -4.53 6.58
CA TRP A 141 13.58 -5.81 6.89
C TRP A 141 12.90 -6.61 7.99
N SER A 142 11.78 -6.11 8.52
CA SER A 142 11.08 -6.73 9.63
C SER A 142 10.22 -7.90 9.18
N ASN A 143 10.53 -9.11 9.67
CA ASN A 143 9.67 -10.28 9.44
C ASN A 143 8.26 -10.09 10.01
N GLN A 144 8.11 -9.31 11.08
CA GLN A 144 6.79 -9.00 11.64
C GLN A 144 6.02 -8.03 10.75
N ALA A 145 6.64 -6.95 10.25
CA ALA A 145 5.99 -6.05 9.30
C ALA A 145 5.61 -6.80 8.02
N ARG A 146 6.53 -7.63 7.50
CA ARG A 146 6.26 -8.49 6.35
C ARG A 146 5.07 -9.42 6.57
N ARG A 147 4.96 -10.07 7.73
CA ARG A 147 3.80 -10.93 8.07
C ARG A 147 2.51 -10.13 8.08
N ILE A 148 2.51 -8.97 8.73
CA ILE A 148 1.36 -8.05 8.74
C ILE A 148 0.94 -7.72 7.31
N LEU A 149 1.87 -7.27 6.46
CA LEU A 149 1.55 -6.92 5.07
C LEU A 149 1.02 -8.11 4.27
N LEU A 150 1.58 -9.31 4.46
CA LEU A 150 1.08 -10.53 3.81
C LEU A 150 -0.34 -10.87 4.25
N ASP A 151 -0.66 -10.72 5.53
CA ASP A 151 -2.00 -10.98 6.04
C ASP A 151 -3.02 -9.98 5.45
N GLU A 152 -2.64 -8.70 5.32
CA GLU A 152 -3.47 -7.69 4.65
C GLU A 152 -3.65 -7.98 3.14
N ILE A 153 -2.59 -8.42 2.45
CA ILE A 153 -2.68 -8.86 1.04
C ILE A 153 -3.66 -10.03 0.91
N ARG A 154 -3.55 -11.03 1.79
CA ARG A 154 -4.44 -12.21 1.78
C ARG A 154 -5.89 -11.85 2.07
N MET A 155 -6.15 -10.98 3.04
CA MET A 155 -7.50 -10.52 3.35
C MET A 155 -8.12 -9.77 2.16
N ALA A 156 -7.33 -8.98 1.44
CA ALA A 156 -7.79 -8.30 0.23
C ALA A 156 -8.05 -9.28 -0.93
N TYR A 157 -7.21 -10.32 -1.08
CA TYR A 157 -7.30 -11.26 -2.19
C TYR A 157 -8.35 -12.37 -1.99
N TYR A 158 -8.55 -12.79 -0.73
CA TYR A 158 -9.48 -13.83 -0.31
C TYR A 158 -10.42 -13.26 0.76
N PRO A 159 -11.31 -12.31 0.42
CA PRO A 159 -12.25 -11.77 1.38
C PRO A 159 -13.10 -12.93 1.94
N ALA A 160 -13.19 -13.01 3.27
CA ALA A 160 -14.05 -13.99 3.91
C ALA A 160 -15.50 -13.76 3.47
N ASN A 161 -16.10 -14.78 2.83
CA ASN A 161 -17.52 -14.79 2.45
C ASN A 161 -18.43 -14.76 3.67
#